data_AF-A0A838BRD7-F1
#
_entry.id   AF-A0A838BRD7-F1
#
_cell.length_a   1.000
_cell.length_b   1.000
_cell.length_c   1.000
_cell.angle_alpha   90.00
_cell.angle_beta   90.00
_cell.angle_gamma   90.00
#
_symmetry.space_group_name_H-M   'P 1'
#
loop_
_entity.id
_entity.type
_entity.pdbx_description
1 polymer ?
#
loop_
_entity_poly.entity_id
_entity_poly.type
_entity_poly.pdbx_seq_one_letter_code
_entity_poly.pdbx_strand_id
1 'polypeptide(L)'
;MDDGSFMAGFVPALSMEMEIAAPELSAPSPTPQDLACSIATLSADGYSAEEIGKALNIPMARVHRIARRKGIDLAGAAGRRRLRVELPAAHVERIAALAAVAKVTRAKMIERMIAAALEEDDSRVRRNLGKRALPKRRYTRRAKAPA
;
A
#
# COMPACT_ATOMS: atom_id res chain seq x y z
N MET A 1 -40.62 20.86 -60.39
CA MET A 1 -39.72 21.08 -61.54
C MET A 1 -39.35 22.55 -61.54
N ASP A 2 -38.11 22.83 -61.95
CA ASP A 2 -37.33 24.08 -61.85
C ASP A 2 -36.79 24.36 -60.44
N ASP A 3 -35.57 23.97 -60.04
CA ASP A 3 -34.19 24.04 -60.59
C ASP A 3 -33.47 25.39 -60.41
N GLY A 4 -32.29 25.31 -59.78
CA GLY A 4 -31.17 26.25 -59.93
C GLY A 4 -30.92 27.18 -58.73
N SER A 5 -29.91 26.96 -57.86
CA SER A 5 -28.47 27.24 -58.09
C SER A 5 -28.24 28.76 -58.26
N PHE A 6 -27.43 29.52 -57.50
CA PHE A 6 -26.21 29.33 -56.68
C PHE A 6 -25.92 30.74 -56.08
N MET A 7 -25.39 30.96 -54.88
CA MET A 7 -23.95 31.20 -54.61
C MET A 7 -23.76 31.78 -53.18
N ALA A 8 -22.56 31.56 -52.66
CA ALA A 8 -21.83 32.34 -51.66
C ALA A 8 -22.18 32.13 -50.17
N GLY A 9 -21.42 31.21 -49.56
CA GLY A 9 -21.30 31.09 -48.11
C GLY A 9 -20.13 30.20 -47.68
N PHE A 10 -18.97 30.35 -48.31
CA PHE A 10 -17.72 29.75 -47.85
C PHE A 10 -17.27 30.47 -46.58
N VAL A 11 -17.35 29.78 -45.43
CA VAL A 11 -16.59 30.15 -44.24
C VAL A 11 -15.88 28.88 -43.76
N PRO A 12 -14.55 28.76 -43.95
CA PRO A 12 -13.78 27.69 -43.36
C PRO A 12 -13.59 28.04 -41.88
N ALA A 13 -14.31 27.35 -41.00
CA ALA A 13 -14.00 27.41 -39.57
C ALA A 13 -12.69 26.63 -39.34
N LEU A 14 -11.62 27.41 -39.32
CA LEU A 14 -10.30 27.09 -38.83
C LEU A 14 -10.36 26.26 -37.54
N SER A 15 -9.68 25.12 -37.60
CA SER A 15 -8.64 24.69 -36.66
C SER A 15 -8.81 25.07 -35.19
N MET A 16 -9.07 24.06 -34.35
CA MET A 16 -8.26 23.83 -33.16
C MET A 16 -8.57 22.42 -32.64
N GLU A 17 -7.82 21.45 -33.15
CA GLU A 17 -7.53 20.21 -32.41
C GLU A 17 -6.88 20.67 -31.11
N MET A 18 -7.68 20.74 -30.04
CA MET A 18 -7.19 21.05 -28.71
C MET A 18 -6.49 19.78 -28.21
N GLU A 19 -5.27 19.59 -28.66
CA GLU A 19 -4.34 18.62 -28.08
C GLU A 19 -4.10 19.08 -26.64
N ILE A 20 -4.85 18.49 -25.71
CA ILE A 20 -4.63 18.67 -24.28
C ILE A 20 -3.33 17.95 -23.98
N ALA A 21 -2.21 18.67 -24.17
CA ALA A 21 -0.93 18.32 -23.58
C ALA A 21 -1.14 18.31 -22.06
N ALA A 22 -1.42 17.12 -21.53
CA ALA A 22 -1.36 16.89 -20.10
C ALA A 22 0.02 17.37 -19.65
N PRO A 23 0.12 18.35 -18.73
CA PRO A 23 1.40 18.64 -18.13
C PRO A 23 1.77 17.38 -17.37
N GLU A 24 2.74 16.61 -17.89
CA GLU A 24 3.46 15.66 -17.09
C GLU A 24 4.08 16.46 -15.95
N LEU A 25 3.36 16.53 -14.83
CA LEU A 25 3.94 16.86 -13.54
C LEU A 25 5.04 15.82 -13.35
N SER A 26 6.26 16.23 -13.68
CA SER A 26 7.50 15.55 -13.32
C SER A 26 7.47 15.42 -11.81
N ALA A 27 6.90 14.30 -11.33
CA ALA A 27 6.96 13.95 -9.94
C ALA A 27 8.47 13.89 -9.60
N PRO A 28 8.91 14.57 -8.53
CA PRO A 28 10.33 14.54 -8.17
C PRO A 28 10.75 13.09 -8.05
N SER A 29 11.80 12.71 -8.78
CA SER A 29 12.33 11.35 -8.71
C SER A 29 12.54 10.99 -7.22
N PRO A 30 12.02 9.85 -6.76
CA PRO A 30 11.98 9.56 -5.33
C PRO A 30 13.41 9.56 -4.80
N THR A 31 13.63 10.28 -3.70
CA THR A 31 14.98 10.37 -3.14
C THR A 31 15.42 8.98 -2.66
N PRO A 32 16.73 8.72 -2.56
CA PRO A 32 17.23 7.46 -2.00
C PRO A 32 16.68 7.15 -0.60
N GLN A 33 16.31 8.19 0.16
CA GLN A 33 15.71 8.07 1.48
C GLN A 33 14.23 7.64 1.40
N ASP A 34 13.47 8.18 0.45
CA ASP A 34 12.07 7.80 0.20
C ASP A 34 11.99 6.34 -0.25
N LEU A 35 12.87 5.92 -1.14
CA LEU A 35 12.98 4.52 -1.56
C LEU A 35 13.29 3.58 -0.39
N ALA A 36 14.21 3.99 0.50
CA ALA A 36 14.52 3.19 1.68
C ALA A 36 13.31 3.07 2.63
N CYS A 37 12.54 4.15 2.82
CA CYS A 37 11.32 4.12 3.61
C CYS A 37 10.28 3.20 2.99
N SER A 38 10.03 3.31 1.68
CA SER A 38 9.07 2.46 0.97
C SER A 38 9.47 0.98 1.01
N ILE A 39 10.77 0.68 0.84
CA ILE A 39 11.29 -0.69 0.98
C ILE A 39 11.07 -1.19 2.41
N ALA A 40 11.35 -0.38 3.43
CA ALA A 40 11.14 -0.77 4.82
C ALA A 40 9.66 -1.05 5.14
N THR A 41 8.74 -0.22 4.64
CA THR A 41 7.29 -0.43 4.81
C THR A 41 6.84 -1.73 4.17
N LEU A 42 7.16 -1.96 2.89
CA LEU A 42 6.77 -3.18 2.19
C LEU A 42 7.42 -4.43 2.81
N SER A 43 8.66 -4.30 3.29
CA SER A 43 9.34 -5.37 3.99
C SER A 43 8.68 -5.72 5.32
N ALA A 44 8.17 -4.72 6.07
CA ALA A 44 7.42 -4.94 7.30
C ALA A 44 6.08 -5.67 7.03
N ASP A 45 5.48 -5.42 5.87
CA ASP A 45 4.29 -6.14 5.37
C ASP A 45 4.64 -7.55 4.82
N GLY A 46 5.91 -7.95 4.91
CA GLY A 46 6.38 -9.29 4.55
C GLY A 46 6.58 -9.50 3.05
N TYR A 47 6.75 -8.42 2.27
CA TYR A 47 7.03 -8.52 0.84
C TYR A 47 8.46 -9.01 0.59
N SER A 48 8.62 -9.83 -0.44
CA SER A 48 9.92 -10.27 -0.95
C SER A 48 10.61 -9.17 -1.78
N ALA A 49 11.92 -9.30 -1.97
CA ALA A 49 12.70 -8.35 -2.77
C ALA A 49 12.16 -8.19 -4.21
N GLU A 50 11.63 -9.26 -4.80
CA GLU A 50 11.05 -9.26 -6.13
C GLU A 50 9.72 -8.49 -6.18
N GLU A 51 8.82 -8.74 -5.22
CA GLU A 51 7.55 -8.02 -5.12
C GLU A 51 7.77 -6.53 -4.84
N ILE A 52 8.75 -6.19 -4.00
CA ILE A 52 9.14 -4.80 -3.73
C ILE A 52 9.69 -4.13 -4.99
N GLY A 53 10.53 -4.85 -5.75
CA GLY A 53 11.08 -4.34 -7.01
C GLY A 53 9.99 -4.02 -8.03
N LYS A 54 9.00 -4.91 -8.16
CA LYS A 54 7.82 -4.70 -9.01
C LYS A 54 6.98 -3.52 -8.52
N ALA A 55 6.69 -3.43 -7.22
CA ALA A 55 5.87 -2.37 -6.64
C ALA A 55 6.49 -0.97 -6.77
N LEU A 56 7.82 -0.87 -6.65
CA LEU A 56 8.55 0.40 -6.71
C LEU A 56 9.17 0.67 -8.09
N ASN A 57 8.92 -0.19 -9.07
CA ASN A 57 9.50 -0.16 -10.41
C ASN A 57 11.04 -0.01 -10.39
N ILE A 58 11.72 -0.82 -9.56
CA ILE A 58 13.18 -0.87 -9.45
C ILE A 58 13.71 -2.30 -9.56
N PRO A 59 14.93 -2.50 -10.07
CA PRO A 59 15.52 -3.84 -10.13
C PRO A 59 15.67 -4.48 -8.75
N MET A 60 15.41 -5.78 -8.64
CA MET A 60 15.58 -6.56 -7.40
C MET A 60 16.97 -6.39 -6.77
N ALA A 61 18.02 -6.35 -7.60
CA ALA A 61 19.40 -6.11 -7.14
C ALA A 61 19.56 -4.75 -6.41
N ARG A 62 18.82 -3.72 -6.85
CA ARG A 62 18.80 -2.40 -6.20
C ARG A 62 18.08 -2.46 -4.85
N VAL A 63 17.00 -3.22 -4.75
CA VAL A 63 16.29 -3.48 -3.47
C VAL A 63 17.23 -4.13 -2.47
N HIS A 64 17.90 -5.23 -2.84
CA HIS A 64 18.87 -5.90 -1.96
C HIS A 64 20.01 -4.98 -1.53
N ARG A 65 20.51 -4.13 -2.43
CA ARG A 65 21.57 -3.16 -2.11
C ARG A 65 21.12 -2.15 -1.07
N ILE A 66 19.93 -1.57 -1.24
CA ILE A 66 19.37 -0.59 -0.29
C ILE A 66 19.07 -1.27 1.04
N ALA A 67 18.42 -2.44 1.02
CA ALA A 67 18.08 -3.20 2.21
C ALA A 67 19.32 -3.57 3.05
N ARG A 68 20.38 -4.08 2.42
CA ARG A 68 21.65 -4.37 3.12
C ARG A 68 22.28 -3.13 3.73
N ARG A 69 22.32 -2.01 2.98
CA ARG A 69 22.92 -0.76 3.48
C ARG A 69 22.15 -0.16 4.66
N LYS A 70 20.84 -0.39 4.73
CA LYS A 70 19.95 0.16 5.76
C LYS A 70 19.54 -0.86 6.84
N GLY A 71 20.03 -2.09 6.78
CA GLY A 71 19.71 -3.15 7.75
C GLY A 71 18.25 -3.61 7.70
N ILE A 72 17.63 -3.64 6.53
CA ILE A 72 16.22 -4.05 6.35
C ILE A 72 16.15 -5.55 6.08
N ASP A 73 15.43 -6.28 6.94
CA ASP A 73 15.17 -7.71 6.80
C ASP A 73 14.07 -7.99 5.77
N LEU A 74 14.45 -8.39 4.56
CA LEU A 74 13.52 -8.76 3.50
C LEU A 74 12.91 -10.16 3.72
N ALA A 75 11.66 -10.36 3.31
CA ALA A 75 11.04 -11.67 3.36
C ALA A 75 11.66 -12.66 2.35
N GLY A 76 11.61 -13.95 2.67
CA GLY A 76 12.05 -15.01 1.76
C GLY A 76 11.11 -15.15 0.57
N ALA A 77 11.65 -15.54 -0.59
CA ALA A 77 10.85 -15.83 -1.77
C ALA A 77 9.99 -17.10 -1.53
N ALA A 78 8.67 -17.01 -1.76
CA ALA A 78 7.72 -18.12 -2.05
C ALA A 78 6.29 -17.87 -1.53
N GLY A 79 5.63 -16.76 -1.90
CA GLY A 79 4.18 -16.54 -1.68
C GLY A 79 3.68 -16.51 -0.23
N ARG A 80 4.51 -16.88 0.75
CA ARG A 80 4.26 -16.84 2.18
C ARG A 80 4.89 -15.58 2.75
N ARG A 81 4.07 -14.74 3.37
CA ARG A 81 4.52 -13.49 3.99
C ARG A 81 4.81 -13.73 5.47
N ARG A 82 5.91 -13.15 5.94
CA ARG A 82 6.26 -13.12 7.37
C ARG A 82 5.97 -11.73 7.90
N LEU A 83 4.94 -11.62 8.74
CA LEU A 83 4.65 -10.40 9.47
C LEU A 83 5.33 -10.50 10.84
N ARG A 84 6.14 -9.49 11.18
CA ARG A 84 6.69 -9.33 12.54
C ARG A 84 5.86 -8.28 13.26
N VAL A 85 5.27 -8.65 14.39
CA VAL A 85 4.46 -7.77 15.22
C VAL A 85 4.90 -7.92 16.67
N GLU A 86 5.13 -6.79 17.33
CA GLU A 86 5.34 -6.76 18.77
C GLU A 86 3.99 -6.83 19.48
N LEU A 87 3.84 -7.81 20.37
CA LEU A 87 2.61 -8.02 21.13
C LEU A 87 2.86 -7.74 22.61
N PRO A 88 1.90 -7.10 23.33
CA PRO A 88 1.97 -6.97 24.77
C PRO A 88 2.10 -8.33 25.46
N ALA A 89 2.86 -8.40 26.54
CA ALA A 89 3.12 -9.65 27.28
C ALA A 89 1.82 -10.39 27.66
N ALA A 90 0.80 -9.65 28.14
CA ALA A 90 -0.51 -10.21 28.50
C ALA A 90 -1.20 -10.93 27.32
N HIS A 91 -1.04 -10.46 26.09
CA HIS A 91 -1.58 -11.14 24.90
C HIS A 91 -0.81 -12.43 24.60
N VAL A 92 0.51 -12.40 24.75
CA VAL A 92 1.36 -13.59 24.55
C VAL A 92 1.02 -14.68 25.55
N GLU A 93 0.79 -14.33 26.82
CA GLU A 93 0.36 -15.26 27.86
C GLU A 93 -1.01 -15.86 27.57
N ARG A 94 -1.96 -15.04 27.13
CA ARG A 94 -3.29 -15.53 26.73
C ARG A 94 -3.22 -16.49 25.55
N ILE A 95 -2.40 -16.19 24.53
CA ILE A 95 -2.16 -17.10 23.41
C ILE A 95 -1.52 -18.39 23.89
N ALA A 96 -0.58 -18.33 24.84
CA ALA A 96 0.07 -19.51 25.41
C ALA A 96 -0.94 -20.41 26.14
N ALA A 97 -1.85 -19.83 26.93
CA ALA A 97 -2.91 -20.56 27.61
C ALA A 97 -3.85 -21.27 26.61
N LEU A 98 -4.30 -20.56 25.57
CA LEU A 98 -5.14 -21.15 24.51
C LEU A 98 -4.42 -22.28 23.77
N ALA A 99 -3.15 -22.07 23.43
CA ALA A 99 -2.33 -23.06 22.75
C ALA A 99 -2.13 -24.33 23.59
N ALA A 100 -1.97 -24.18 24.92
CA ALA A 100 -1.87 -25.30 25.84
C ALA A 100 -3.15 -26.14 25.90
N VAL A 101 -4.32 -25.50 26.02
CA VAL A 101 -5.63 -26.18 26.00
C VAL A 101 -5.82 -26.95 24.69
N ALA A 102 -5.48 -26.34 23.56
CA ALA A 102 -5.61 -26.95 22.24
C ALA A 102 -4.47 -27.92 21.86
N LYS A 103 -3.46 -28.09 22.73
CA LYS A 103 -2.27 -28.93 22.51
C LYS A 103 -1.54 -28.62 21.20
N VAL A 104 -1.37 -27.34 20.89
CA VAL A 104 -0.62 -26.87 19.71
C VAL A 104 0.45 -25.85 20.11
N THR A 105 1.36 -25.56 19.20
CA THR A 105 2.34 -24.48 19.41
C THR A 105 1.65 -23.11 19.37
N ARG A 106 2.26 -22.10 20.02
CA ARG A 106 1.76 -20.71 20.00
C ARG A 106 1.62 -20.17 18.58
N ALA A 107 2.60 -20.46 17.72
CA ALA A 107 2.57 -20.07 16.31
C ALA A 107 1.37 -20.68 15.57
N LYS A 108 1.10 -21.97 15.77
CA LYS A 108 -0.06 -22.63 15.14
C LYS A 108 -1.39 -22.11 15.69
N MET A 109 -1.43 -21.76 16.97
CA MET A 109 -2.61 -21.11 17.56
C MET A 109 -2.86 -19.73 16.93
N ILE A 110 -1.82 -18.91 16.76
CA ILE A 110 -1.93 -17.61 16.08
C ILE A 110 -2.44 -17.79 14.65
N GLU A 111 -1.90 -18.76 13.90
CA GLU A 111 -2.38 -19.10 12.55
C GLU A 111 -3.88 -19.43 12.55
N ARG A 112 -4.35 -20.26 13.49
CA ARG A 112 -5.78 -20.60 13.65
C ARG A 112 -6.64 -19.39 14.01
N MET A 113 -6.16 -18.53 14.90
CA MET A 113 -6.87 -17.30 15.28
C MET A 113 -7.01 -16.35 14.08
N ILE A 114 -5.97 -16.23 13.25
CA ILE A 114 -5.99 -15.43 12.03
C ILE A 114 -6.96 -16.04 11.02
N ALA A 115 -6.91 -17.36 10.79
CA ALA A 115 -7.83 -18.04 9.88
C ALA A 115 -9.29 -17.85 10.32
N ALA A 116 -9.60 -18.08 11.60
CA ALA A 116 -10.95 -17.86 12.13
C ALA A 116 -11.42 -16.40 11.97
N ALA A 117 -10.51 -15.43 12.12
CA ALA A 117 -10.84 -14.03 11.92
C ALA A 117 -11.01 -13.62 10.44
N LEU A 118 -10.34 -14.30 9.49
CA LEU A 118 -10.41 -13.97 8.06
C LEU A 118 -11.45 -14.81 7.30
N GLU A 119 -11.87 -15.96 7.84
CA GLU A 119 -12.97 -16.76 7.32
C GLU A 119 -14.35 -16.18 7.68
N GLU A 120 -14.42 -15.26 8.66
CA GLU A 120 -15.62 -14.46 8.90
C GLU A 120 -15.83 -13.41 7.79
N ASP A 121 -17.08 -13.13 7.42
CA ASP A 121 -17.42 -12.06 6.48
C ASP A 121 -16.70 -10.75 6.84
N ASP A 122 -16.07 -10.09 5.85
CA ASP A 122 -15.33 -8.81 5.97
C ASP A 122 -16.06 -7.76 6.81
N SER A 123 -17.39 -7.76 6.77
CA SER A 123 -18.26 -6.85 7.53
C SER A 123 -18.23 -7.10 9.05
N ARG A 124 -18.14 -8.36 9.49
CA ARG A 124 -18.02 -8.73 10.91
C ARG A 124 -16.64 -8.39 11.45
N VAL A 125 -15.59 -8.70 10.69
CA VAL A 125 -14.21 -8.35 11.02
C VAL A 125 -14.06 -6.84 11.21
N ARG A 126 -14.62 -6.04 10.28
CA ARG A 126 -14.63 -4.57 10.40
C ARG A 126 -15.39 -4.07 11.62
N ARG A 127 -16.54 -4.67 11.98
CA ARG A 127 -17.28 -4.32 13.21
C ARG A 127 -16.47 -4.63 14.47
N ASN A 128 -15.83 -5.79 14.53
CA ASN A 128 -15.02 -6.23 15.67
C ASN A 128 -13.77 -5.37 15.86
N LEU A 129 -13.12 -4.98 14.76
CA LEU A 129 -11.98 -4.06 14.79
C LEU A 129 -12.41 -2.62 15.13
N GLY A 130 -13.62 -2.20 14.72
CA GLY A 130 -14.19 -0.89 15.03
C GLY A 130 -13.23 0.26 14.72
N LYS A 131 -13.01 1.17 15.68
CA LYS A 131 -12.07 2.30 15.54
C LYS A 131 -10.59 1.88 15.39
N ARG A 132 -10.24 0.60 15.59
CA ARG A 132 -8.88 0.08 15.41
C ARG A 132 -8.59 -0.33 13.96
N ALA A 133 -9.61 -0.50 13.12
CA ALA A 133 -9.43 -0.75 11.68
C ALA A 133 -9.00 0.52 10.92
N LEU A 134 -9.32 1.70 11.45
CA LEU A 134 -9.01 2.97 10.81
C LEU A 134 -7.68 3.52 11.33
N PRO A 135 -6.84 4.12 10.46
CA PRO A 135 -5.65 4.83 10.92
C PRO A 135 -6.07 5.92 11.90
N LYS A 136 -5.44 5.97 13.08
CA LYS A 136 -5.69 7.04 14.06
C LYS A 136 -5.39 8.38 13.39
N ARG A 137 -6.39 9.28 13.32
CA ARG A 137 -6.19 10.65 12.82
C ARG A 137 -5.02 11.28 13.59
N ARG A 138 -3.93 11.61 12.89
CA ARG A 138 -2.84 12.42 13.47
C ARG A 138 -3.43 13.78 13.83
N TYR A 139 -3.36 14.15 15.10
CA TYR A 139 -3.75 15.48 15.55
C TYR A 139 -2.71 16.48 15.04
N THR A 140 -3.06 17.27 14.03
CA THR A 140 -2.29 18.44 13.62
C THR A 140 -2.60 19.57 14.58
N ARG A 141 -1.66 19.89 15.46
CA ARG A 141 -1.75 21.08 16.33
C ARG A 141 -1.85 22.30 15.41
N ARG A 142 -2.96 23.04 15.47
CA ARG A 142 -3.10 24.33 14.77
C ARG A 142 -1.94 25.21 15.24
N ALA A 143 -0.97 25.46 14.36
CA ALA A 143 0.02 26.49 14.60
C ALA A 143 -0.74 27.82 14.66
N LYS A 144 -0.64 28.52 15.80
CA LYS A 144 -1.19 29.86 15.94
C LYS A 144 -0.39 30.75 14.98
N ALA A 145 -1.05 31.35 14.00
CA ALA A 145 -0.39 32.28 13.09
C ALA A 145 0.27 33.40 13.90
N PRO A 146 1.51 33.83 13.58
CA PRO A 146 2.09 35.01 14.20
C PRO A 146 1.21 36.22 13.86
N ALA A 147 0.93 37.01 14.89
CA ALA A 147 0.18 38.26 14.81
C ALA A 147 0.97 39.35 14.09
#